data_AF-A0A1F5U8B3-F1
#
_entry.id   AF-A0A1F5U8B3-F1
#
_cell.length_a   1.000
_cell.length_b   1.000
_cell.length_c   1.000
_cell.angle_alpha   90.00
_cell.angle_beta   90.00
_cell.angle_gamma   90.00
#
_symmetry.space_group_name_H-M   'P 1'
#
loop_
_entity.id
_entity.type
_entity.pdbx_description
1 polymer ?
#
loop_
_entity_poly.entity_id
_entity_poly.type
_entity_poly.pdbx_seq_one_letter_code
_entity_poly.pdbx_strand_id
1 'polypeptide(L)' 'MFKKINDFIKEVKVEMTKVSWPGREELIGSTVVVISVVVILSAFTGIADVIISKVLEFIIMGI' A
#
# COMPACT_ATOMS: atom_id res chain seq x y z
N MET A 1 24.47 23.16 -20.61
CA MET A 1 23.44 22.78 -19.61
C MET A 1 23.32 21.27 -19.41
N PHE A 2 23.17 20.47 -20.48
CA PHE A 2 23.02 19.00 -20.38
C PHE A 2 24.14 18.28 -19.60
N LYS A 3 25.40 18.73 -19.72
CA LYS A 3 26.53 18.16 -18.98
C LYS A 3 26.40 18.32 -17.46
N LYS A 4 25.97 19.50 -16.99
CA LYS A 4 25.75 19.78 -15.55
C LYS A 4 24.63 18.92 -14.94
N ILE A 5 23.58 18.66 -15.71
CA ILE A 5 22.47 17.78 -15.27
C ILE A 5 22.94 16.32 -15.18
N ASN A 6 23.74 15.86 -16.13
CA ASN A 6 24.29 14.52 -16.10
C ASN A 6 25.27 14.34 -14.92
N ASP A 7 26.09 15.35 -14.64
CA ASP A 7 27.00 15.35 -13.48
C ASP A 7 26.20 15.36 -12.17
N PHE A 8 25.12 16.15 -12.07
CA PHE A 8 24.22 16.17 -10.91
C PHE A 8 23.52 14.82 -10.66
N ILE A 9 22.98 14.15 -11.68
CA ILE A 9 22.37 12.82 -11.52
C ILE A 9 23.40 11.79 -11.06
N LYS A 10 24.65 11.91 -11.53
CA LYS A 10 25.74 11.03 -11.11
C LYS A 10 26.09 11.23 -9.64
N GLU A 11 26.15 12.47 -9.17
CA GLU A 11 26.34 12.81 -7.75
C GLU A 11 25.18 12.29 -6.88
N VAL A 12 23.93 12.50 -7.31
CA VAL A 12 22.73 11.98 -6.60
C VAL A 12 22.77 10.46 -6.48
N LYS A 13 23.16 9.76 -7.55
CA LYS A 13 23.30 8.29 -7.51
C LYS A 13 24.35 7.84 -6.49
N VAL A 14 25.46 8.57 -6.37
CA VAL A 14 26.50 8.28 -5.38
C VAL A 14 25.98 8.52 -3.97
N GLU A 15 25.28 9.62 -3.71
CA GLU A 15 24.67 9.87 -2.38
C GLU A 15 23.61 8.82 -2.03
N MET A 16 22.81 8.35 -2.99
CA MET A 16 21.84 7.27 -2.78
C MET A 16 22.47 5.94 -2.37
N THR A 17 23.75 5.69 -2.69
CA THR A 17 24.46 4.49 -2.20
C THR A 17 24.89 4.58 -0.74
N LYS A 18 24.96 5.80 -0.18
CA LYS A 18 25.25 6.01 1.25
C LYS A 18 24.00 5.85 2.13
N VAL A 19 22.82 5.81 1.51
CA VAL A 19 21.56 5.57 2.21
C VAL A 19 21.45 4.09 2.57
N SER A 20 21.14 3.81 3.84
CA SER A 20 20.87 2.46 4.32
C SER A 20 19.49 1.99 3.87
N TRP A 21 19.42 1.44 2.66
CA TRP A 21 18.20 0.82 2.17
C TRP A 21 17.94 -0.50 2.90
N PRO A 22 16.67 -0.79 3.27
CA PRO A 22 16.31 -2.06 3.87
C PRO A 22 16.67 -3.22 2.95
N GLY A 23 17.03 -4.35 3.56
CA GLY A 23 17.34 -5.57 2.83
C GLY A 23 16.12 -6.08 2.04
N ARG A 24 16.35 -6.93 1.02
CA ARG A 24 15.26 -7.55 0.25
C ARG A 24 14.28 -8.31 1.15
N GLU A 25 14.79 -8.98 2.17
CA GLU A 25 13.99 -9.73 3.13
C GLU A 25 13.13 -8.83 4.02
N GLU A 26 13.67 -7.71 4.51
CA GLU A 26 12.92 -6.73 5.31
C GLU A 26 11.80 -6.07 4.51
N LEU A 27 12.05 -5.78 3.23
CA LEU A 27 11.05 -5.23 2.31
C LEU A 27 9.91 -6.23 2.08
N ILE A 28 10.24 -7.50 1.86
CA ILE A 28 9.24 -8.56 1.67
C ILE A 28 8.45 -8.75 2.97
N GLY A 29 9.12 -8.84 4.12
CA GLY A 29 8.47 -8.99 5.43
C GLY A 29 7.49 -7.85 5.71
N SER A 30 7.91 -6.61 5.49
CA SER A 30 7.05 -5.43 5.68
C SER A 30 5.85 -5.45 4.73
N THR A 31 6.04 -5.82 3.47
CA THR A 31 4.96 -5.90 2.48
C THR A 31 3.95 -7.00 2.82
N VAL A 32 4.42 -8.16 3.28
CA VAL A 32 3.56 -9.29 3.70
C VAL A 32 2.68 -8.89 4.87
N VAL A 33 3.23 -8.17 5.86
CA VAL A 33 2.44 -7.66 7.00
C VAL A 33 1.35 -6.71 6.52
N VAL A 34 1.69 -5.75 5.65
CA VAL A 34 0.72 -4.78 5.10
C VAL A 34 -0.40 -5.51 4.35
N ILE A 35 -0.06 -6.44 3.46
CA ILE A 35 -1.05 -7.23 2.70
C ILE A 35 -1.96 -8.00 3.66
N SER A 36 -1.41 -8.63 4.70
CA SER A 36 -2.18 -9.39 5.67
C SER A 36 -3.21 -8.52 6.38
N VAL A 37 -2.81 -7.32 6.83
CA VAL A 37 -3.70 -6.36 7.48
C VAL A 37 -4.79 -5.87 6.51
N VAL A 38 -4.42 -5.55 5.26
CA VAL A 38 -5.38 -5.11 4.23
C VAL A 38 -6.43 -6.20 3.95
N VAL A 39 -6.02 -7.47 3.87
CA VAL A 39 -6.94 -8.59 3.67
C VAL A 39 -7.93 -8.70 4.83
N ILE A 40 -7.47 -8.59 6.08
CA ILE A 40 -8.35 -8.65 7.26
C ILE A 40 -9.34 -7.49 7.26
N LEU A 41 -8.86 -6.26 7.03
CA LEU A 41 -9.71 -5.07 7.04
C LEU A 41 -10.73 -5.08 5.90
N SER A 42 -10.30 -5.43 4.68
CA SER A 42 -11.20 -5.52 3.53
C SER A 42 -12.25 -6.61 3.70
N ALA A 43 -11.90 -7.76 4.30
CA ALA A 43 -12.88 -8.79 4.64
C ALA A 43 -13.89 -8.28 5.68
N PHE A 44 -13.42 -7.61 6.74
CA PHE A 44 -14.31 -7.04 7.76
C PHE A 44 -15.27 -6.01 7.16
N THR A 45 -14.75 -5.02 6.43
CA THR A 45 -15.56 -4.00 5.78
C THR A 45 -16.51 -4.61 4.75
N GLY A 46 -16.06 -5.56 3.92
CA GLY A 46 -16.91 -6.22 2.95
C GLY A 46 -18.06 -7.02 3.58
N ILE A 47 -17.82 -7.69 4.71
CA ILE A 47 -18.90 -8.36 5.46
C ILE A 47 -19.89 -7.32 6.01
N ALA A 48 -19.39 -6.22 6.58
CA ALA A 48 -20.24 -5.15 7.08
C ALA A 48 -21.11 -4.55 5.96
N ASP A 49 -20.55 -4.28 4.78
CA ASP A 49 -21.27 -3.75 3.63
C ASP A 49 -22.39 -4.70 3.17
N VAL A 50 -22.13 -6.02 3.15
CA VAL A 50 -23.15 -7.02 2.79
C VAL A 50 -24.27 -7.07 3.82
N ILE A 51 -23.94 -7.03 5.12
CA ILE A 51 -24.94 -7.03 6.19
C ILE A 51 -25.81 -5.79 6.09
N ILE A 52 -25.20 -4.61 5.98
CA ILE A 52 -25.90 -3.33 5.85
C ILE A 52 -26.78 -3.34 4.61
N SER A 53 -26.25 -3.79 3.47
CA SER A 53 -27.01 -3.86 2.20
C SER A 53 -28.24 -4.76 2.31
N LYS A 54 -28.12 -5.94 2.95
CA LYS A 54 -29.26 -6.84 3.19
C LYS A 54 -30.29 -6.26 4.15
N VAL A 55 -29.84 -5.58 5.21
CA VAL A 55 -30.74 -4.92 6.16
C VAL A 55 -31.49 -3.78 5.48
N LEU A 56 -30.80 -2.97 4.67
CA LEU A 56 -31.41 -1.90 3.89
C LEU A 56 -32.40 -2.44 2.86
N GLU A 57 -32.05 -3.50 2.13
CA GLU A 57 -32.96 -4.16 1.20
C GLU A 57 -34.22 -4.66 1.90
N PHE A 58 -34.07 -5.31 3.06
CA PHE A 58 -35.22 -5.75 3.86
C PHE A 58 -36.11 -4.58 4.31
N ILE A 59 -35.53 -3.46 4.72
CA ILE A 59 -36.29 -2.28 5.15
C ILE A 59 -37.00 -1.60 3.96
N ILE A 60 -36.33 -1.48 2.81
CA ILE A 60 -36.88 -0.81 1.62
C ILE A 60 -37.94 -1.68 0.93
N MET A 61 -37.79 -3.00 0.96
CA MET A 61 -38.68 -3.95 0.28
C MET A 61 -39.77 -4.53 1.19
N GLY A 62 -39.58 -4.47 2.51
CA GLY A 62 -40.47 -5.01 3.56
C GLY A 62 -41.37 -3.97 4.24
N ILE A 63 -41.36 -2.73 3.77
CA ILE A 63 -42.39 -1.68 3.99
C ILE A 63 -43.09 -1.45 2.65
#